data_AF-A0A231GVX3-F1
#
_entry.id   AF-A0A231GVX3-F1
#
_cell.length_a   1.000
_cell.length_b   1.000
_cell.length_c   1.000
_cell.angle_alpha   90.00
_cell.angle_beta   90.00
_cell.angle_gamma   90.00
#
_symmetry.space_group_name_H-M   'P 1'
#
loop_
_entity.id
_entity.type
_entity.pdbx_description
1 polymer ?
#
loop_
_entity_poly.entity_id
_entity_poly.type
_entity_poly.pdbx_seq_one_letter_code
_entity_poly.pdbx_strand_id
1 'polypeptide(L)'
;MLSKSVRGAALLFPGLLAGAFGYGAVNVLYAFREVPLEVRFTFHVALMRVNGPVMQSLMALAVLGTLVLAAQSRGGRRRVAACATVLVFLSFLVTRFGNVPINQQIKRWVVGTPPADYAEILRRWELFHFARTGCAVAAFILVIVAVVGFTSADDDIRRVRENPHRSPSARRDIRNRVVVLAHRIGLPFGPIHLLTVAGRSTGSPRTTPVAPIQLDGVQYLVQAYPDADWVENARAAGRGILARGRRSRTVDLIEVPEQHRGPLLRAFPVQNPRGAQAFVRNGLVDSGSPDSFADAASRCAVFRVDPVV
;
A
#
# COMPACT_ATOMS: atom_id res chain seq x y z
N MET A 1 -13.66 -2.43 -16.17
CA MET A 1 -12.60 -2.90 -15.23
C MET A 1 -11.24 -2.66 -15.87
N LEU A 2 -10.25 -2.11 -15.14
CA LEU A 2 -8.88 -1.98 -15.65
C LEU A 2 -8.28 -3.34 -16.02
N SER A 3 -7.66 -3.48 -17.18
CA SER A 3 -7.00 -4.74 -17.56
C SER A 3 -5.85 -5.06 -16.59
N LYS A 4 -5.54 -6.36 -16.42
CA LYS A 4 -4.40 -6.78 -15.59
C LYS A 4 -3.09 -6.21 -16.14
N SER A 5 -2.96 -6.17 -17.46
CA SER A 5 -1.79 -5.64 -18.16
C SER A 5 -1.58 -4.15 -17.90
N VAL A 6 -2.64 -3.33 -17.90
CA VAL A 6 -2.52 -1.88 -17.59
C VAL A 6 -2.08 -1.66 -16.16
N ARG A 7 -2.61 -2.44 -15.20
CA ARG A 7 -2.16 -2.37 -13.79
C ARG A 7 -0.71 -2.79 -13.64
N GLY A 8 -0.31 -3.87 -14.31
CA GLY A 8 1.06 -4.37 -14.29
C GLY A 8 2.03 -3.35 -14.85
N ALA A 9 1.76 -2.82 -16.04
CA ALA A 9 2.60 -1.79 -16.67
C ALA A 9 2.68 -0.51 -15.84
N ALA A 10 1.55 -0.05 -15.29
CA ALA A 10 1.52 1.15 -14.46
C ALA A 10 2.30 0.99 -13.15
N LEU A 11 2.45 -0.22 -12.61
CA LEU A 11 3.30 -0.48 -11.44
C LEU A 11 4.76 -0.68 -11.83
N LEU A 12 5.03 -1.42 -12.92
CA LEU A 12 6.37 -1.84 -13.31
C LEU A 12 7.27 -0.64 -13.63
N PHE A 13 6.85 0.24 -14.54
CA PHE A 13 7.76 1.29 -15.03
C PHE A 13 7.99 2.42 -14.03
N PRO A 14 6.97 2.98 -13.36
CA PRO A 14 7.20 3.94 -12.26
C PRO A 14 7.98 3.32 -11.09
N GLY A 15 7.78 2.02 -10.80
CA GLY A 15 8.54 1.31 -9.76
C GLY A 15 10.02 1.16 -10.08
N LEU A 16 10.34 0.71 -11.30
CA LEU A 16 11.72 0.65 -11.79
C LEU A 16 12.37 2.04 -11.82
N LEU A 17 11.62 3.08 -12.23
CA LEU A 17 12.10 4.45 -12.27
C LEU A 17 12.43 4.97 -10.86
N ALA A 18 11.51 4.80 -9.91
CA ALA A 18 11.69 5.19 -8.51
C ALA A 18 12.86 4.42 -7.88
N GLY A 19 13.00 3.13 -8.17
CA GLY A 19 14.11 2.30 -7.69
C GLY A 19 15.46 2.76 -8.24
N ALA A 20 15.57 2.98 -9.55
CA ALA A 20 16.82 3.41 -10.20
C ALA A 20 17.29 4.78 -9.69
N PHE A 21 16.37 5.75 -9.60
CA PHE A 21 16.68 7.06 -9.02
C PHE A 21 16.97 6.99 -7.52
N GLY A 22 16.18 6.24 -6.76
CA GLY A 22 16.38 6.05 -5.33
C GLY A 22 17.74 5.46 -5.00
N TYR A 23 18.13 4.38 -5.68
CA TYR A 23 19.45 3.77 -5.53
C TYR A 23 20.57 4.76 -5.91
N GLY A 24 20.39 5.52 -6.99
CA GLY A 24 21.30 6.58 -7.39
C GLY A 24 21.50 7.64 -6.29
N ALA A 25 20.40 8.08 -5.67
CA ALA A 25 20.40 9.13 -4.66
C ALA A 25 21.03 8.69 -3.34
N VAL A 26 20.88 7.43 -2.94
CA VAL A 26 21.35 6.93 -1.63
C VAL A 26 22.68 6.20 -1.67
N ASN A 27 23.09 5.64 -2.82
CA ASN A 27 24.36 4.90 -2.96
C ASN A 27 25.31 5.58 -3.94
N VAL A 28 24.92 5.68 -5.22
CA VAL A 28 25.84 6.10 -6.30
C VAL A 28 26.35 7.52 -6.07
N LEU A 29 25.47 8.42 -5.62
CA LEU A 29 25.86 9.80 -5.34
C LEU A 29 26.89 9.91 -4.21
N TYR A 30 26.73 9.13 -3.15
CA TYR A 30 27.68 9.13 -2.04
C TYR A 30 29.01 8.50 -2.45
N ALA A 31 28.98 7.42 -3.25
CA ALA A 31 30.20 6.86 -3.83
C ALA A 31 30.97 7.88 -4.69
N PHE A 32 30.28 8.75 -5.43
CA PHE A 32 30.93 9.83 -6.18
C PHE A 32 31.64 10.88 -5.31
N ARG A 33 31.29 11.01 -4.03
CA ARG A 33 31.93 11.97 -3.12
C ARG A 33 33.22 11.43 -2.52
N GLU A 34 33.37 10.10 -2.47
CA GLU A 34 34.52 9.41 -1.86
C GLU A 34 35.70 9.20 -2.82
N VAL A 35 35.50 9.43 -4.13
CA VAL A 35 36.52 9.18 -5.15
C VAL A 35 37.13 10.49 -5.67
N PRO A 36 38.39 10.45 -6.17
CA PRO A 36 39.01 11.60 -6.82
C PRO A 36 38.14 12.16 -7.97
N LEU A 37 38.24 13.47 -8.21
CA LEU A 37 37.38 14.18 -9.16
C LEU A 37 37.46 13.60 -10.58
N GLU A 38 38.65 13.20 -11.01
CA GLU A 38 38.90 12.54 -12.29
C GLU A 38 38.13 11.22 -12.41
N VAL A 39 38.18 10.38 -11.38
CA VAL A 39 37.46 9.10 -11.31
C VAL A 39 35.95 9.36 -11.31
N ARG A 40 35.48 10.33 -10.52
CA ARG A 40 34.07 10.75 -10.51
C ARG A 40 33.61 11.13 -11.91
N PHE A 41 34.31 12.04 -12.60
CA PHE A 41 33.89 12.52 -13.90
C PHE A 41 33.93 11.42 -14.97
N THR A 42 35.00 10.61 -14.97
CA THR A 42 35.14 9.48 -15.91
C THR A 42 34.00 8.49 -15.75
N PHE A 43 33.73 8.04 -14.51
CA PHE A 43 32.64 7.11 -14.24
C PHE A 43 31.27 7.74 -14.49
N HIS A 44 31.07 9.00 -14.12
CA HIS A 44 29.80 9.71 -14.35
C HIS A 44 29.48 9.80 -15.84
N VAL A 45 30.45 10.15 -16.69
CA VAL A 45 30.25 10.23 -18.14
C VAL A 45 29.97 8.85 -18.75
N ALA A 46 30.72 7.83 -18.33
CA ALA A 46 30.49 6.45 -18.78
C ALA A 46 29.09 5.97 -18.37
N LEU A 47 28.71 6.17 -17.10
CA LEU A 47 27.41 5.81 -16.56
C LEU A 47 26.28 6.52 -17.31
N MET A 48 26.39 7.82 -17.58
CA MET A 48 25.34 8.58 -18.29
C MET A 48 25.22 8.18 -19.76
N ARG A 49 26.30 7.74 -20.41
CA ARG A 49 26.27 7.23 -21.78
C ARG A 49 25.43 5.97 -21.88
N VAL A 50 25.58 5.04 -20.92
CA VAL A 50 24.84 3.78 -20.88
C VAL A 50 23.42 3.98 -20.35
N ASN A 51 23.27 4.70 -19.24
CA ASN A 51 21.96 4.89 -18.59
C ASN A 51 21.06 5.87 -19.34
N GLY A 52 21.60 6.80 -20.11
CA GLY A 52 20.84 7.86 -20.78
C GLY A 52 19.64 7.31 -21.56
N PRO A 53 19.86 6.46 -22.59
CA PRO A 53 18.78 5.88 -23.38
C PRO A 53 17.79 5.06 -22.53
N VAL A 54 18.31 4.20 -21.66
CA VAL A 54 17.50 3.31 -20.80
C VAL A 54 16.54 4.12 -19.92
N MET A 55 17.06 5.17 -19.27
CA MET A 55 16.25 6.02 -18.39
C MET A 55 15.21 6.82 -19.16
N GLN A 56 15.54 7.35 -20.35
CA GLN A 56 14.56 8.06 -21.17
C GLN A 56 13.41 7.15 -21.61
N SER A 57 13.71 5.92 -22.06
CA SER A 57 12.69 4.92 -22.40
C SER A 57 11.85 4.56 -21.19
N LEU A 58 12.47 4.34 -20.03
CA LEU A 58 11.78 4.00 -18.79
C LEU A 58 10.84 5.14 -18.33
N MET A 59 11.28 6.40 -18.44
CA MET A 59 10.47 7.57 -18.11
C MET A 59 9.28 7.71 -19.06
N ALA A 60 9.47 7.54 -20.37
CA ALA A 60 8.38 7.58 -21.34
C ALA A 60 7.33 6.49 -21.06
N LEU A 61 7.78 5.27 -20.78
CA LEU A 61 6.90 4.15 -20.42
C LEU A 61 6.19 4.37 -19.08
N ALA A 62 6.85 5.00 -18.10
CA ALA A 62 6.24 5.37 -16.84
C ALA A 62 5.13 6.41 -17.04
N VAL A 63 5.39 7.49 -17.80
CA VAL A 63 4.37 8.52 -18.12
C VAL A 63 3.19 7.90 -18.87
N LEU A 64 3.46 7.08 -19.89
CA LEU A 64 2.41 6.41 -20.66
C LEU A 64 1.59 5.47 -19.76
N GLY A 65 2.25 4.67 -18.93
CA GLY A 65 1.60 3.75 -18.01
C GLY A 65 0.67 4.46 -17.01
N THR A 66 1.11 5.56 -16.41
CA THR A 66 0.28 6.35 -15.49
C THR A 66 -0.83 7.11 -16.20
N LEU A 67 -0.59 7.60 -17.42
CA LEU A 67 -1.60 8.28 -18.24
C LEU A 67 -2.71 7.31 -18.65
N VAL A 68 -2.36 6.12 -19.12
CA VAL A 68 -3.33 5.06 -19.46
C VAL A 68 -4.10 4.63 -18.22
N LEU A 69 -3.44 4.49 -17.07
CA LEU A 69 -4.09 4.22 -15.78
C LEU A 69 -5.10 5.31 -15.43
N ALA A 70 -4.73 6.59 -15.59
CA ALA A 70 -5.63 7.72 -15.33
C ALA A 70 -6.82 7.74 -16.29
N ALA A 71 -6.58 7.57 -17.59
CA ALA A 71 -7.61 7.56 -18.63
C ALA A 71 -8.62 6.43 -18.45
N GLN A 72 -8.16 5.26 -18.00
CA GLN A 72 -9.02 4.09 -17.75
C GLN A 72 -9.65 4.05 -16.36
N SER A 73 -9.29 4.98 -15.48
CA SER A 73 -9.84 5.08 -14.12
C SER A 73 -11.01 6.07 -14.04
N ARG A 74 -11.85 5.93 -13.01
CA ARG A 74 -12.96 6.87 -12.71
C ARG A 74 -12.87 7.40 -11.28
N GLY A 75 -13.59 8.49 -10.99
CA GLY A 75 -13.72 9.04 -9.64
C GLY A 75 -12.40 9.41 -8.95
N GLY A 76 -12.29 9.08 -7.66
CA GLY A 76 -11.08 9.32 -6.85
C GLY A 76 -9.83 8.65 -7.42
N ARG A 77 -9.96 7.45 -7.98
CA ARG A 77 -8.86 6.71 -8.62
C ARG A 77 -8.26 7.47 -9.80
N ARG A 78 -9.10 8.11 -10.63
CA ARG A 78 -8.65 8.94 -11.77
C ARG A 78 -7.85 10.13 -11.28
N ARG A 79 -8.31 10.83 -10.23
CA ARG A 79 -7.61 11.98 -9.65
C ARG A 79 -6.23 11.61 -9.11
N VAL A 80 -6.13 10.50 -8.37
CA VAL A 80 -4.86 9.98 -7.84
C VAL A 80 -3.91 9.58 -8.97
N ALA A 81 -4.39 8.84 -9.97
CA ALA A 81 -3.58 8.45 -11.12
C ALA A 81 -3.13 9.65 -11.97
N ALA A 82 -3.97 10.67 -12.14
CA ALA A 82 -3.61 11.90 -12.83
C ALA A 82 -2.51 12.67 -12.08
N CYS A 83 -2.61 12.76 -10.75
CA CYS A 83 -1.57 13.35 -9.90
C CYS A 83 -0.25 12.60 -10.03
N ALA A 84 -0.28 11.26 -10.05
CA ALA A 84 0.91 10.45 -10.31
C ALA A 84 1.53 10.76 -11.68
N THR A 85 0.73 10.88 -12.74
CA THR A 85 1.21 11.25 -14.08
C THR A 85 1.90 12.61 -14.09
N VAL A 86 1.34 13.61 -13.41
CA VAL A 86 1.97 14.95 -13.29
C VAL A 86 3.33 14.84 -12.60
N LEU A 87 3.44 14.07 -11.52
CA LEU A 87 4.71 13.90 -10.81
C LEU A 87 5.77 13.16 -11.65
N VAL A 88 5.41 12.10 -12.38
CA VAL A 88 6.35 11.43 -13.31
C VAL A 88 6.79 12.41 -14.40
N PHE A 89 5.87 13.20 -14.94
CA PHE A 89 6.20 14.20 -15.96
C PHE A 89 7.10 15.31 -15.42
N LEU A 90 6.87 15.80 -14.20
CA LEU A 90 7.77 16.75 -13.53
C LEU A 90 9.16 16.15 -13.31
N SER A 91 9.27 14.89 -12.90
CA SER A 91 10.54 14.17 -12.79
C SER A 91 11.30 14.13 -14.14
N PHE A 92 10.57 13.94 -15.24
CA PHE A 92 11.10 14.03 -16.61
C PHE A 92 11.60 15.43 -16.96
N LEU A 93 10.82 16.48 -16.69
CA LEU A 93 11.22 17.85 -16.96
C LEU A 93 12.49 18.24 -16.18
N VAL A 94 12.55 17.91 -14.88
CA VAL A 94 13.75 18.14 -14.06
C VAL A 94 14.96 17.40 -14.64
N THR A 95 14.77 16.18 -15.12
CA THR A 95 15.85 15.43 -15.79
C THR A 95 16.31 16.12 -17.07
N ARG A 96 15.35 16.49 -17.94
CA ARG A 96 15.63 16.98 -19.29
C ARG A 96 16.21 18.38 -19.32
N PHE A 97 15.79 19.24 -18.39
CA PHE A 97 16.16 20.66 -18.34
C PHE A 97 17.09 21.02 -17.17
N GLY A 98 17.18 20.18 -16.14
CA GLY A 98 18.12 20.34 -15.02
C GLY A 98 19.35 19.47 -15.17
N ASN A 99 19.19 18.14 -15.02
CA ASN A 99 20.33 17.22 -14.96
C ASN A 99 21.07 17.06 -16.30
N VAL A 100 20.34 16.93 -17.42
CA VAL A 100 20.94 16.66 -18.74
C VAL A 100 21.88 17.79 -19.19
N PRO A 101 21.52 19.08 -19.12
CA PRO A 101 22.43 20.16 -19.48
C PRO A 101 23.74 20.14 -18.67
N ILE A 102 23.66 19.90 -17.36
CA ILE A 102 24.85 19.80 -16.51
C ILE A 102 25.67 18.56 -16.85
N ASN A 103 25.04 17.41 -17.17
CA ASN A 103 25.76 16.23 -17.64
C ASN A 103 26.58 16.51 -18.92
N GLN A 104 26.08 17.36 -19.82
CA GLN A 104 26.84 17.77 -21.01
C GLN A 104 28.04 18.66 -20.65
N GLN A 105 27.96 19.44 -19.58
CA GLN A 105 29.11 20.20 -19.06
C GLN A 105 30.16 19.25 -18.48
N ILE A 106 29.76 18.31 -17.61
CA ILE A 106 30.65 17.30 -17.03
C ILE A 106 31.38 16.50 -18.12
N LYS A 107 30.70 16.19 -19.23
CA LYS A 107 31.31 15.51 -20.39
C LYS A 107 32.48 16.30 -20.99
N ARG A 108 32.42 17.64 -20.97
CA ARG A 108 33.52 18.50 -21.44
C ARG A 108 34.64 18.59 -20.40
N TRP A 109 34.31 18.55 -19.11
CA TRP A 109 35.28 18.62 -18.02
C TRP A 109 36.11 17.33 -17.86
N VAL A 110 35.64 16.19 -18.37
CA VAL A 110 36.46 14.95 -18.38
C VAL A 110 37.75 15.11 -19.17
N VAL A 111 37.70 15.84 -20.29
CA VAL A 111 38.83 15.98 -21.23
C VAL A 111 39.52 17.34 -21.12
N GLY A 112 39.20 18.12 -20.08
CA GLY A 112 39.73 19.46 -19.87
C GLY A 112 39.66 19.86 -18.41
N THR A 113 39.76 21.15 -18.13
CA THR A 113 39.71 21.66 -16.75
C THR A 113 38.29 22.05 -16.38
N PRO A 114 37.75 21.61 -15.22
CA PRO A 114 36.47 22.11 -14.73
C PRO A 114 36.55 23.61 -14.43
N PRO A 115 35.45 24.36 -14.57
CA PRO A 115 35.44 25.78 -14.23
C PRO A 115 35.61 25.99 -12.72
N ALA A 116 36.02 27.19 -12.30
CA ALA A 116 36.27 27.49 -10.88
C ALA A 116 35.05 27.25 -9.98
N ASP A 117 33.83 27.39 -10.52
CA ASP A 117 32.56 27.22 -9.83
C ASP A 117 31.96 25.80 -9.95
N TYR A 118 32.74 24.80 -10.39
CA TYR A 118 32.24 23.45 -10.67
C TYR A 118 31.48 22.81 -9.49
N ALA A 119 31.91 23.08 -8.25
CA ALA A 119 31.30 22.53 -7.05
C ALA A 119 29.84 22.97 -6.89
N GLU A 120 29.54 24.23 -7.18
CA GLU A 120 28.18 24.77 -7.13
C GLU A 120 27.31 24.19 -8.25
N ILE A 121 27.90 23.99 -9.45
CA ILE A 121 27.21 23.33 -10.56
C ILE A 121 26.86 21.88 -10.21
N LEU A 122 27.76 21.15 -9.54
CA LEU A 122 27.51 19.79 -9.05
C LEU A 122 26.44 19.79 -7.95
N ARG A 123 26.47 20.73 -7.01
CA ARG A 123 25.43 20.88 -5.97
C ARG A 123 24.05 21.09 -6.58
N ARG A 124 23.94 21.92 -7.62
CA ARG A 124 22.70 22.12 -8.38
C ARG A 124 22.25 20.85 -9.11
N TRP A 125 23.18 20.08 -9.67
CA TRP A 125 22.86 18.77 -10.25
C TRP A 125 22.29 17.81 -9.21
N GLU A 126 22.87 17.77 -8.01
CA GLU A 126 22.39 16.95 -6.89
C GLU A 126 21.00 17.38 -6.45
N LEU A 127 20.75 18.69 -6.34
CA LEU A 127 19.41 19.21 -6.02
C LEU A 127 18.37 18.75 -7.04
N PHE A 128 18.66 18.86 -8.34
CA PHE A 128 17.78 18.32 -9.37
C PHE A 128 17.61 16.81 -9.27
N HIS A 129 18.68 16.08 -8.95
CA HIS A 129 18.64 14.63 -8.76
C HIS A 129 17.72 14.23 -7.61
N PHE A 130 17.82 14.89 -6.46
CA PHE A 130 16.93 14.64 -5.32
C PHE A 130 15.50 15.04 -5.62
N ALA A 131 15.27 16.20 -6.25
CA ALA A 131 13.93 16.65 -6.62
C ALA A 131 13.22 15.65 -7.54
N ARG A 132 13.85 15.22 -8.63
CA ARG A 132 13.26 14.24 -9.56
C ARG A 132 13.03 12.88 -8.91
N THR A 133 13.90 12.49 -7.96
CA THR A 133 13.78 11.23 -7.20
C THR A 133 12.57 11.28 -6.28
N GLY A 134 12.40 12.37 -5.55
CA GLY A 134 11.22 12.61 -4.71
C GLY A 134 9.93 12.56 -5.52
N CYS A 135 9.89 13.21 -6.69
CA CYS A 135 8.74 13.13 -7.60
C CYS A 135 8.45 11.68 -8.06
N ALA A 136 9.48 10.92 -8.45
CA ALA A 136 9.32 9.54 -8.93
C ALA A 136 8.81 8.60 -7.82
N VAL A 137 9.37 8.71 -6.61
CA VAL A 137 8.94 7.91 -5.45
C VAL A 137 7.51 8.25 -5.05
N ALA A 138 7.17 9.55 -4.94
CA ALA A 138 5.82 9.99 -4.63
C ALA A 138 4.81 9.51 -5.70
N ALA A 139 5.16 9.63 -6.98
CA ALA A 139 4.33 9.11 -8.07
C ALA A 139 4.10 7.60 -7.95
N PHE A 140 5.14 6.83 -7.65
CA PHE A 140 5.02 5.38 -7.50
C PHE A 140 4.10 4.98 -6.33
N ILE A 141 4.20 5.69 -5.20
CA ILE A 141 3.28 5.51 -4.06
C ILE A 141 1.83 5.78 -4.49
N LEU A 142 1.57 6.88 -5.21
CA LEU A 142 0.24 7.20 -5.72
C LEU A 142 -0.28 6.16 -6.71
N VAL A 143 0.57 5.59 -7.56
CA VAL A 143 0.21 4.47 -8.44
C VAL A 143 -0.20 3.25 -7.62
N ILE A 144 0.55 2.89 -6.58
CA ILE A 144 0.18 1.77 -5.69
C ILE A 144 -1.20 2.04 -5.06
N VAL A 145 -1.43 3.24 -4.56
CA VAL A 145 -2.74 3.64 -4.02
C VAL A 145 -3.84 3.58 -5.08
N ALA A 146 -3.60 4.07 -6.30
CA ALA A 146 -4.57 4.02 -7.38
C ALA A 146 -4.89 2.57 -7.79
N VAL A 147 -3.88 1.69 -7.84
CA VAL A 147 -4.02 0.31 -8.28
C VAL A 147 -4.62 -0.60 -7.20
N VAL A 148 -4.24 -0.41 -5.93
CA VAL A 148 -4.59 -1.28 -4.80
C VAL A 148 -5.69 -0.68 -3.91
N GLY A 149 -5.71 0.63 -3.71
CA GLY A 149 -6.59 1.31 -2.74
C GLY A 149 -8.03 1.50 -3.22
N PHE A 150 -8.26 1.63 -4.53
CA PHE A 150 -9.60 1.89 -5.10
C PHE A 150 -10.31 0.65 -5.66
N THR A 151 -9.77 -0.56 -5.49
CA THR A 151 -10.33 -1.79 -6.09
C THR A 151 -11.47 -2.44 -5.29
N SER A 152 -12.13 -1.73 -4.37
CA SER A 152 -13.03 -2.39 -3.39
C SER A 152 -14.36 -1.71 -3.12
N ALA A 153 -14.71 -0.60 -3.78
CA ALA A 153 -16.02 0.04 -3.55
C ALA A 153 -16.98 -0.18 -4.73
N ASP A 154 -16.56 0.15 -5.96
CA ASP A 154 -17.45 0.10 -7.13
C ASP A 154 -17.66 -1.31 -7.72
N ASP A 155 -16.67 -2.19 -7.64
CA ASP A 155 -16.75 -3.54 -8.23
C ASP A 155 -17.53 -4.52 -7.33
N ASP A 156 -17.53 -4.33 -6.01
CA ASP A 156 -18.19 -5.25 -5.06
C ASP A 156 -19.71 -5.00 -4.99
N ILE A 157 -20.16 -3.73 -5.00
CA ILE A 157 -21.60 -3.38 -5.01
C ILE A 157 -22.31 -3.94 -6.24
N ARG A 158 -21.66 -3.88 -7.41
CA ARG A 158 -22.24 -4.38 -8.67
C ARG A 158 -22.26 -5.91 -8.73
N ARG A 159 -21.26 -6.59 -8.16
CA ARG A 159 -21.16 -8.06 -8.17
C ARG A 159 -22.05 -8.75 -7.15
N VAL A 160 -22.26 -8.15 -5.97
CA VAL A 160 -23.20 -8.66 -4.95
C VAL A 160 -24.64 -8.64 -5.48
N ARG A 161 -24.98 -7.64 -6.31
CA ARG A 161 -26.31 -7.52 -6.93
C ARG A 161 -26.54 -8.52 -8.07
N GLU A 162 -25.49 -9.01 -8.72
CA GLU A 162 -25.57 -9.87 -9.91
C GLU A 162 -25.38 -11.38 -9.61
N ASN A 163 -24.71 -11.80 -8.52
CA ASN A 163 -24.52 -13.24 -8.20
C ASN A 163 -24.16 -13.52 -6.72
N PRO A 164 -25.12 -13.95 -5.87
CA PRO A 164 -24.90 -14.14 -4.43
C PRO A 164 -24.19 -15.44 -4.01
N HIS A 165 -23.85 -16.38 -4.91
CA HIS A 165 -23.41 -17.74 -4.53
C HIS A 165 -22.04 -18.20 -5.07
N ARG A 166 -21.11 -17.30 -5.42
CA ARG A 166 -19.77 -17.69 -5.90
C ARG A 166 -18.66 -17.28 -4.94
N SER A 167 -17.78 -18.22 -4.60
CA SER A 167 -16.69 -18.07 -3.62
C SER A 167 -15.73 -16.90 -3.90
N PRO A 168 -15.06 -16.32 -2.87
CA PRO A 168 -14.32 -15.08 -3.03
C PRO A 168 -13.03 -15.27 -3.83
N SER A 169 -12.85 -14.48 -4.89
CA SER A 169 -11.67 -14.53 -5.77
C SER A 169 -10.34 -14.14 -5.09
N ALA A 170 -9.23 -14.70 -5.59
CA ALA A 170 -7.82 -14.48 -5.20
C ALA A 170 -7.32 -13.02 -5.01
N ARG A 171 -8.16 -12.02 -5.30
CA ARG A 171 -7.88 -10.59 -5.07
C ARG A 171 -8.04 -10.17 -3.60
N ARG A 172 -8.89 -10.85 -2.83
CA ARG A 172 -9.06 -10.60 -1.38
C ARG A 172 -7.78 -10.93 -0.61
N ASP A 173 -7.09 -12.00 -1.03
CA ASP A 173 -5.85 -12.49 -0.42
C ASP A 173 -4.67 -11.53 -0.53
N ILE A 174 -4.52 -10.83 -1.66
CA ILE A 174 -3.38 -9.93 -1.89
C ILE A 174 -3.49 -8.65 -1.05
N ARG A 175 -4.69 -8.06 -0.97
CA ARG A 175 -4.95 -6.92 -0.08
C ARG A 175 -4.70 -7.30 1.38
N ASN A 176 -5.12 -8.50 1.77
CA ASN A 176 -4.86 -9.06 3.10
C ASN A 176 -3.36 -9.19 3.37
N ARG A 177 -2.58 -9.68 2.40
CA ARG A 177 -1.12 -9.83 2.51
C ARG A 177 -0.37 -8.50 2.67
N VAL A 178 -0.79 -7.44 1.97
CA VAL A 178 -0.17 -6.11 2.10
C VAL A 178 -0.43 -5.49 3.47
N VAL A 179 -1.67 -5.60 3.98
CA VAL A 179 -2.01 -5.14 5.33
C VAL A 179 -1.26 -5.95 6.39
N VAL A 180 -1.15 -7.27 6.23
CA VAL A 180 -0.37 -8.16 7.10
C VAL A 180 1.12 -7.80 7.09
N LEU A 181 1.71 -7.52 5.93
CA LEU A 181 3.11 -7.17 5.78
C LEU A 181 3.42 -5.79 6.39
N ALA A 182 2.57 -4.79 6.14
CA ALA A 182 2.71 -3.45 6.73
C ALA A 182 2.60 -3.49 8.28
N HIS A 183 1.72 -4.33 8.81
CA HIS A 183 1.58 -4.54 10.26
C HIS A 183 2.79 -5.28 10.85
N ARG A 184 3.36 -6.29 10.18
CA ARG A 184 4.59 -6.99 10.63
C ARG A 184 5.82 -6.07 10.71
N ILE A 185 5.85 -4.99 9.93
CA ILE A 185 6.97 -4.04 9.84
C ILE A 185 6.80 -2.84 10.81
N GLY A 186 5.69 -2.76 11.55
CA GLY A 186 5.52 -1.77 12.64
C GLY A 186 4.96 -0.41 12.23
N LEU A 187 4.35 -0.30 11.04
CA LEU A 187 3.64 0.91 10.62
C LEU A 187 2.24 0.96 11.29
N PRO A 188 1.90 2.07 11.99
CA PRO A 188 0.70 2.12 12.82
C PRO A 188 -0.59 2.24 11.99
N PHE A 189 -1.27 1.11 11.76
CA PHE A 189 -2.66 1.08 11.27
C PHE A 189 -3.62 0.66 12.39
N GLY A 190 -3.99 1.62 13.25
CA GLY A 190 -5.04 1.45 14.27
C GLY A 190 -4.83 0.29 15.26
N PRO A 191 -5.88 -0.14 15.98
CA PRO A 191 -5.81 -1.23 16.96
C PRO A 191 -5.86 -2.63 16.33
N ILE A 192 -5.46 -2.77 15.05
CA ILE A 192 -5.58 -4.03 14.31
C ILE A 192 -4.70 -5.11 14.94
N HIS A 193 -5.26 -6.31 15.08
CA HIS A 193 -4.55 -7.53 15.44
C HIS A 193 -4.64 -8.53 14.28
N LEU A 194 -3.68 -9.45 14.20
CA LEU A 194 -3.73 -10.57 13.26
C LEU A 194 -4.26 -11.79 13.98
N LEU A 195 -5.40 -12.29 13.55
CA LEU A 195 -5.97 -13.55 14.01
C LEU A 195 -5.57 -14.67 13.05
N THR A 196 -4.94 -15.71 13.57
CA THR A 196 -4.65 -16.95 12.84
C THR A 196 -5.49 -18.09 13.41
N VAL A 197 -6.32 -18.71 12.58
CA VAL A 197 -7.16 -19.87 12.93
C VAL A 197 -6.94 -21.00 11.93
N ALA A 198 -7.15 -22.25 12.35
CA ALA A 198 -7.11 -23.39 11.43
C ALA A 198 -8.27 -23.30 10.43
N GLY A 199 -8.01 -23.52 9.14
CA GLY A 199 -9.06 -23.53 8.12
C GLY A 199 -9.99 -24.73 8.31
N ARG A 200 -11.32 -24.51 8.39
CA ARG A 200 -12.30 -25.57 8.70
C ARG A 200 -12.27 -26.76 7.74
N SER A 201 -11.94 -26.53 6.47
CA SER A 201 -11.91 -27.60 5.45
C SER A 201 -10.52 -28.20 5.23
N THR A 202 -9.45 -27.46 5.54
CA THR A 202 -8.08 -27.86 5.16
C THR A 202 -7.13 -28.03 6.34
N GLY A 203 -7.53 -27.64 7.56
CA GLY A 203 -6.67 -27.60 8.76
C GLY A 203 -5.54 -26.56 8.71
N SER A 204 -5.15 -26.09 7.53
CA SER A 204 -4.03 -25.17 7.35
C SER A 204 -4.28 -23.81 8.03
N PRO A 205 -3.28 -23.19 8.68
CA PRO A 205 -3.44 -21.89 9.32
C PRO A 205 -3.84 -20.77 8.34
N ARG A 206 -4.88 -20.01 8.68
CA ARG A 206 -5.39 -18.86 7.91
C ARG A 206 -5.35 -17.61 8.77
N THR A 207 -4.73 -16.55 8.25
CA THR A 207 -4.53 -15.28 9.00
C THR A 207 -5.41 -14.16 8.44
N THR A 208 -6.13 -13.46 9.32
CA THR A 208 -7.01 -12.33 8.98
C THR A 208 -6.78 -11.16 9.96
N PRO A 209 -6.67 -9.91 9.48
CA PRO A 209 -6.67 -8.74 10.33
C PRO A 209 -8.06 -8.52 10.93
N VAL A 210 -8.10 -8.34 12.24
CA VAL A 210 -9.30 -8.06 13.04
C VAL A 210 -9.08 -6.81 13.87
N ALA A 211 -10.13 -6.07 14.17
CA ALA A 211 -10.08 -4.90 15.06
C ALA A 211 -10.78 -5.27 16.37
N PRO A 212 -10.04 -5.57 17.45
CA PRO A 212 -10.65 -5.92 18.72
C PRO A 212 -11.25 -4.69 19.39
N ILE A 213 -12.23 -4.95 20.25
CA ILE A 213 -12.76 -3.99 21.24
C ILE A 213 -12.49 -4.52 22.64
N GLN A 214 -12.43 -3.63 23.61
CA GLN A 214 -12.29 -3.94 25.03
C GLN A 214 -13.56 -3.51 25.76
N LEU A 215 -14.19 -4.40 26.51
CA LEU A 215 -15.29 -4.06 27.40
C LEU A 215 -15.09 -4.80 28.72
N ASP A 216 -15.13 -4.07 29.84
CA ASP A 216 -14.95 -4.63 31.19
C ASP A 216 -13.67 -5.49 31.35
N GLY A 217 -12.58 -5.07 30.71
CA GLY A 217 -11.31 -5.80 30.72
C GLY A 217 -11.26 -7.04 29.82
N VAL A 218 -12.35 -7.37 29.14
CA VAL A 218 -12.48 -8.50 28.23
C VAL A 218 -12.34 -8.04 26.78
N GLN A 219 -11.56 -8.80 26.00
CA GLN A 219 -11.31 -8.51 24.60
C GLN A 219 -12.31 -9.27 23.71
N TYR A 220 -12.89 -8.57 22.74
CA TYR A 220 -13.82 -9.15 21.76
C TYR A 220 -13.39 -8.88 20.32
N LEU A 221 -13.66 -9.82 19.43
CA LEU A 221 -13.49 -9.68 17.98
C LEU A 221 -14.85 -9.57 17.32
N VAL A 222 -14.99 -8.64 16.38
CA VAL A 222 -16.25 -8.37 15.69
C VAL A 222 -16.11 -8.67 14.20
N GLN A 223 -17.09 -9.38 13.64
CA GLN A 223 -17.22 -9.61 12.21
C GLN A 223 -17.50 -8.30 11.48
N ALA A 224 -16.49 -7.79 10.76
CA ALA A 224 -16.61 -6.57 9.97
C ALA A 224 -17.01 -6.80 8.50
N TYR A 225 -17.12 -8.05 8.04
CA TYR A 225 -17.48 -8.40 6.67
C TYR A 225 -18.54 -9.51 6.65
N PRO A 226 -19.57 -9.43 5.78
CA PRO A 226 -20.43 -10.57 5.49
C PRO A 226 -19.62 -11.79 5.08
N ASP A 227 -20.10 -12.97 5.47
CA ASP A 227 -19.55 -14.28 5.11
C ASP A 227 -18.04 -14.38 5.32
N ALA A 228 -17.55 -13.80 6.44
CA ALA A 228 -16.14 -13.77 6.72
C ALA A 228 -15.65 -15.19 7.07
N ASP A 229 -14.85 -15.79 6.19
CA ASP A 229 -14.34 -17.16 6.38
C ASP A 229 -13.66 -17.40 7.73
N TRP A 230 -13.06 -16.37 8.33
CA TRP A 230 -12.43 -16.49 9.65
C TRP A 230 -13.45 -16.79 10.75
N VAL A 231 -14.72 -16.36 10.62
CA VAL A 231 -15.81 -16.64 11.56
C VAL A 231 -16.13 -18.13 11.56
N GLU A 232 -16.34 -18.71 10.38
CA GLU A 232 -16.59 -20.15 10.23
C GLU A 232 -15.39 -20.99 10.68
N ASN A 233 -14.18 -20.52 10.38
CA ASN A 233 -12.96 -21.17 10.85
C ASN A 233 -12.81 -21.06 12.37
N ALA A 234 -13.16 -19.92 12.97
CA ALA A 234 -13.11 -19.72 14.42
C ALA A 234 -14.16 -20.60 15.13
N ARG A 235 -15.38 -20.71 14.59
CA ARG A 235 -16.43 -21.62 15.09
C ARG A 235 -15.96 -23.08 15.09
N ALA A 236 -15.34 -23.51 14.01
CA ALA A 236 -14.84 -24.88 13.88
C ALA A 236 -13.60 -25.15 14.74
N ALA A 237 -12.67 -24.20 14.83
CA ALA A 237 -11.40 -24.40 15.53
C ALA A 237 -11.50 -24.16 17.04
N GLY A 238 -12.37 -23.26 17.49
CA GLY A 238 -12.52 -22.83 18.90
C GLY A 238 -11.30 -22.11 19.49
N ARG A 239 -10.16 -22.11 18.80
CA ARG A 239 -8.86 -21.58 19.26
C ARG A 239 -8.07 -20.99 18.09
N GLY A 240 -7.19 -20.03 18.39
CA GLY A 240 -6.31 -19.42 17.42
C GLY A 240 -5.10 -18.72 18.04
N ILE A 241 -4.34 -18.03 17.20
CA ILE A 241 -3.24 -17.16 17.61
C ILE A 241 -3.66 -15.71 17.33
N LEU A 242 -3.58 -14.84 18.33
CA LEU A 242 -3.79 -13.41 18.18
C LEU A 242 -2.46 -12.67 18.32
N ALA A 243 -2.09 -11.91 17.30
CA ALA A 243 -0.82 -11.18 17.26
C ALA A 243 -1.01 -9.66 17.10
N ARG A 244 -0.18 -8.89 17.80
CA ARG A 244 -0.06 -7.44 17.69
C ARG A 244 1.41 -7.04 17.63
N GLY A 245 1.84 -6.45 16.52
CA GLY A 245 3.27 -6.22 16.24
C GLY A 245 4.08 -7.52 16.34
N ARG A 246 5.08 -7.53 17.23
CA ARG A 246 5.95 -8.69 17.50
C ARG A 246 5.42 -9.67 18.55
N ARG A 247 4.34 -9.32 19.26
CA ARG A 247 3.77 -10.17 20.32
C ARG A 247 2.66 -11.03 19.73
N SER A 248 2.66 -12.31 20.06
CA SER A 248 1.61 -13.27 19.70
C SER A 248 1.25 -14.13 20.90
N ARG A 249 -0.02 -14.50 21.02
CA ARG A 249 -0.51 -15.40 22.08
C ARG A 249 -1.58 -16.34 21.55
N THR A 250 -1.64 -17.53 22.12
CA THR A 250 -2.74 -18.48 21.89
C THR A 250 -3.97 -18.02 22.64
N VAL A 251 -5.13 -18.09 22.00
CA VAL A 251 -6.41 -17.64 22.55
C VAL A 251 -7.53 -18.62 22.22
N ASP A 252 -8.44 -18.81 23.16
CA ASP A 252 -9.74 -19.43 22.92
C ASP A 252 -10.72 -18.39 22.37
N LEU A 253 -11.53 -18.80 21.40
CA LEU A 253 -12.50 -17.96 20.68
C LEU A 253 -13.90 -18.48 20.98
N ILE A 254 -14.62 -17.76 21.82
CA ILE A 254 -15.95 -18.16 22.29
C ILE A 254 -16.98 -17.27 21.64
N GLU A 255 -17.83 -17.84 20.78
CA GLU A 255 -18.89 -17.08 20.13
C GLU A 255 -19.90 -16.59 21.16
N VAL A 256 -20.17 -15.29 21.15
CA VAL A 256 -21.15 -14.66 22.02
C VAL A 256 -22.56 -14.95 21.46
N PRO A 257 -23.51 -15.45 22.26
CA PRO A 257 -24.90 -15.64 21.83
C PRO A 257 -25.53 -14.33 21.37
N GLU A 258 -26.39 -14.38 20.35
CA GLU A 258 -27.00 -13.21 19.70
C GLU A 258 -27.58 -12.19 20.68
N GLN A 259 -28.34 -12.66 21.67
CA GLN A 259 -28.99 -11.85 22.70
C GLN A 259 -28.03 -10.99 23.53
N HIS A 260 -26.73 -11.30 23.55
CA HIS A 260 -25.70 -10.56 24.29
C HIS A 260 -24.80 -9.69 23.39
N ARG A 261 -24.98 -9.72 22.05
CA ARG A 261 -24.08 -9.01 21.12
C ARG A 261 -24.33 -7.51 21.04
N GLY A 262 -25.56 -7.06 21.27
CA GLY A 262 -25.98 -5.66 21.10
C GLY A 262 -25.07 -4.64 21.83
N PRO A 263 -24.83 -4.78 23.15
CA PRO A 263 -23.93 -3.90 23.88
C PRO A 263 -22.47 -3.93 23.37
N LEU A 264 -21.98 -5.10 22.94
CA LEU A 264 -20.63 -5.25 22.39
C LEU A 264 -20.49 -4.53 21.06
N LEU A 265 -21.46 -4.69 20.17
CA LEU A 265 -21.48 -4.00 18.88
C LEU A 265 -21.62 -2.49 19.05
N ARG A 266 -22.47 -2.03 19.99
CA ARG A 266 -22.64 -0.62 20.35
C ARG A 266 -21.31 0.05 20.72
N ALA A 267 -20.43 -0.66 21.41
CA ALA A 267 -19.11 -0.15 21.80
C ALA A 267 -18.12 -0.02 20.63
N PHE A 268 -18.33 -0.75 19.54
CA PHE A 268 -17.39 -0.79 18.41
C PHE A 268 -17.15 0.58 17.76
N PRO A 269 -18.16 1.33 17.28
CA PRO A 269 -17.92 2.60 16.61
C PRO A 269 -17.31 3.66 17.53
N VAL A 270 -17.49 3.56 18.85
CA VAL A 270 -16.88 4.45 19.84
C VAL A 270 -15.37 4.19 19.95
N GLN A 271 -14.95 2.93 20.02
CA GLN A 271 -13.54 2.55 20.14
C GLN A 271 -12.81 2.54 18.78
N ASN A 272 -13.53 2.30 17.69
CA ASN A 272 -13.02 2.20 16.34
C ASN A 272 -13.75 3.13 15.34
N PRO A 273 -13.73 4.47 15.51
CA PRO A 273 -14.50 5.39 14.65
C PRO A 273 -14.13 5.28 13.17
N ARG A 274 -12.84 5.09 12.87
CA ARG A 274 -12.35 4.89 11.49
C ARG A 274 -12.76 3.53 10.92
N GLY A 275 -12.93 2.53 11.78
CA GLY A 275 -13.33 1.17 11.40
C GLY A 275 -14.84 1.05 11.15
N ALA A 276 -15.66 1.88 11.80
CA ALA A 276 -17.12 1.84 11.69
C ALA A 276 -17.62 1.98 10.24
N GLN A 277 -16.95 2.82 9.45
CA GLN A 277 -17.27 3.01 8.03
C GLN A 277 -17.12 1.73 7.18
N ALA A 278 -16.32 0.75 7.62
CA ALA A 278 -16.26 -0.54 6.94
C ALA A 278 -17.57 -1.33 7.08
N PHE A 279 -18.20 -1.31 8.25
CA PHE A 279 -19.47 -2.02 8.50
C PHE A 279 -20.60 -1.43 7.65
N VAL A 280 -20.67 -0.10 7.57
CA VAL A 280 -21.65 0.61 6.73
C VAL A 280 -21.47 0.21 5.26
N ARG A 281 -20.23 0.31 4.74
CA ARG A 281 -19.92 -0.05 3.35
C ARG A 281 -20.18 -1.52 3.04
N ASN A 282 -20.03 -2.39 4.02
CA ASN A 282 -20.24 -3.83 3.88
C ASN A 282 -21.70 -4.24 4.11
N GLY A 283 -22.62 -3.28 4.37
CA GLY A 283 -24.05 -3.54 4.55
C GLY A 283 -24.39 -4.31 5.84
N LEU A 284 -23.50 -4.29 6.84
CA LEU A 284 -23.76 -4.93 8.14
C LEU A 284 -24.58 -4.04 9.07
N VAL A 285 -24.46 -2.73 8.90
CA VAL A 285 -25.15 -1.68 9.67
C VAL A 285 -25.61 -0.60 8.72
N ASP A 286 -26.68 0.10 9.06
CA ASP A 286 -27.27 1.16 8.24
C ASP A 286 -26.51 2.49 8.38
N SER A 287 -25.86 2.72 9.53
CA SER A 287 -25.05 3.91 9.77
C SER A 287 -23.89 3.65 10.74
N GLY A 288 -23.01 4.65 10.89
CA GLY A 288 -21.89 4.59 11.84
C GLY A 288 -22.29 4.81 13.31
N SER A 289 -23.58 4.92 13.64
CA SER A 289 -24.04 5.22 14.99
C SER A 289 -23.95 3.99 15.92
N PRO A 290 -23.70 4.19 17.23
CA PRO A 290 -23.73 3.09 18.21
C PRO A 290 -25.02 2.27 18.22
N ASP A 291 -26.18 2.91 18.03
CA ASP A 291 -27.47 2.23 17.99
C ASP A 291 -27.60 1.34 16.74
N SER A 292 -27.19 1.83 15.56
CA SER A 292 -27.22 1.04 14.33
C SER A 292 -26.32 -0.21 14.40
N PHE A 293 -25.24 -0.13 15.17
CA PHE A 293 -24.40 -1.29 15.49
C PHE A 293 -25.09 -2.26 16.46
N ALA A 294 -25.76 -1.75 17.50
CA ALA A 294 -26.50 -2.60 18.44
C ALA A 294 -27.59 -3.41 17.75
N ASP A 295 -28.31 -2.79 16.80
CA ASP A 295 -29.40 -3.40 16.03
C ASP A 295 -28.90 -4.49 15.05
N ALA A 296 -27.59 -4.52 14.76
CA ALA A 296 -26.98 -5.50 13.86
C ALA A 296 -26.56 -6.81 14.55
N ALA A 297 -27.03 -7.08 15.77
CA ALA A 297 -26.69 -8.27 16.57
C ALA A 297 -26.91 -9.61 15.83
N SER A 298 -27.99 -9.72 15.04
CA SER A 298 -28.31 -10.89 14.24
C SER A 298 -27.41 -11.05 13.00
N ARG A 299 -26.79 -9.96 12.53
CA ARG A 299 -25.99 -9.90 11.30
C ARG A 299 -24.49 -10.03 11.53
N CYS A 300 -24.02 -9.76 12.75
CA CYS A 300 -22.59 -9.72 13.08
C CYS A 300 -22.23 -10.78 14.12
N ALA A 301 -21.32 -11.68 13.79
CA ALA A 301 -20.71 -12.56 14.79
C ALA A 301 -19.75 -11.77 15.70
N VAL A 302 -19.74 -12.13 16.99
CA VAL A 302 -18.83 -11.58 18.00
C VAL A 302 -18.20 -12.73 18.77
N PHE A 303 -16.89 -12.69 18.96
CA PHE A 303 -16.14 -13.69 19.72
C PHE A 303 -15.47 -13.05 20.92
N ARG A 304 -15.66 -13.62 22.10
CA ARG A 304 -14.84 -13.35 23.29
C ARG A 304 -13.47 -14.02 23.10
N VAL A 305 -12.42 -13.33 23.51
CA VAL A 305 -11.03 -13.78 23.41
C VAL A 305 -10.51 -14.09 24.81
N ASP A 306 -10.37 -15.38 25.12
CA ASP A 306 -9.83 -15.83 26.40
C ASP A 306 -8.36 -16.25 26.22
N PRO A 307 -7.39 -15.69 26.97
CA PRO A 307 -6.01 -16.15 26.90
C PRO A 307 -5.90 -17.61 27.35
N VAL A 308 -5.16 -18.41 26.59
CA VAL A 308 -4.75 -19.75 27.06
C VAL A 308 -3.53 -19.56 27.95
N VAL A 309 -3.66 -19.94 29.23
CA VAL A 309 -2.57 -19.95 30.22
C VAL A 309 -1.62 -21.11 29.96
#